data_AF-A0A202F445-F1
#
_entry.id   AF-A0A202F445-F1
#
_cell.length_a   1.000
_cell.length_b   1.000
_cell.length_c   1.000
_cell.angle_alpha   90.00
_cell.angle_beta   90.00
_cell.angle_gamma   90.00
#
_symmetry.space_group_name_H-M   'P 1'
#
loop_
_entity.id
_entity.type
_entity.pdbx_description
1 polymer ?
#
loop_
_entity_poly.entity_id
_entity_poly.type
_entity_poly.pdbx_seq_one_letter_code
_entity_poly.pdbx_strand_id
1 'polypeptide(L)' 'MITDLNCAVYEMRCNKYPTIEIADALHISDEDVELVDKANQEYVAKLEMIRLGRLSLSDFS' A
#
# COMPACT_ATOMS: atom_id res chain seq x y z
N MET A 1 8.25 5.40 11.12
CA MET A 1 7.49 6.50 10.49
C MET A 1 7.53 6.33 8.98
N ILE A 2 6.95 5.22 8.51
CA ILE A 2 6.74 4.81 7.10
C ILE A 2 5.28 4.33 6.92
N THR A 3 4.53 4.20 8.02
CA THR A 3 3.15 3.67 8.07
C THR A 3 2.12 4.67 7.56
N ASP A 4 2.27 5.96 7.89
CA ASP A 4 1.24 6.95 7.60
C ASP A 4 1.17 7.28 6.10
N LEU A 5 2.34 7.29 5.44
CA LEU A 5 2.43 7.44 3.99
C LEU A 5 1.82 6.24 3.26
N ASN A 6 2.15 5.02 3.70
CA ASN A 6 1.60 3.80 3.13
C ASN A 6 0.07 3.76 3.26
N CYS A 7 -0.46 4.10 4.44
CA CYS A 7 -1.91 4.20 4.66
C CYS A 7 -2.54 5.27 3.77
N ALA A 8 -1.94 6.46 3.65
CA ALA A 8 -2.48 7.54 2.81
C ALA A 8 -2.52 7.16 1.32
N VAL A 9 -1.43 6.59 0.78
CA VAL A 9 -1.39 6.11 -0.62
C VAL A 9 -2.44 5.02 -0.83
N TYR A 10 -2.58 4.08 0.11
CA TYR A 10 -3.57 3.00 0.02
C TYR A 10 -5.01 3.55 0.01
N GLU A 11 -5.35 4.44 0.93
CA GLU A 11 -6.69 5.04 1.01
C GLU A 11 -7.05 5.82 -0.25
N MET A 12 -6.12 6.62 -0.78
CA MET A 12 -6.34 7.34 -2.02
C MET A 12 -6.47 6.40 -3.23
N ARG A 13 -5.69 5.32 -3.29
CA ARG A 13 -5.88 4.29 -4.32
C ARG A 13 -7.23 3.60 -4.24
N CYS A 14 -7.72 3.26 -3.04
CA CYS A 14 -9.06 2.72 -2.84
C CYS A 14 -10.15 3.69 -3.31
N ASN A 15 -9.93 4.99 -3.15
CA ASN A 15 -10.80 6.06 -3.67
C ASN A 15 -10.58 6.38 -5.16
N LYS A 16 -9.75 5.59 -5.86
CA LYS A 16 -9.48 5.66 -7.31
C LYS A 16 -8.76 6.94 -7.77
N TYR A 17 -8.00 7.58 -6.89
CA TYR A 17 -7.14 8.69 -7.29
C TYR A 17 -6.02 8.22 -8.23
N PRO A 18 -5.72 8.96 -9.32
CA PRO A 18 -4.59 8.66 -10.19
C PRO A 18 -3.26 8.98 -9.50
N THR A 19 -2.15 8.39 -9.99
CA THR A 19 -0.82 8.52 -9.37
C THR A 19 -0.41 9.99 -9.16
N ILE A 20 -0.63 10.83 -10.18
CA ILE A 20 -0.27 12.25 -10.16
C ILE A 20 -1.00 13.03 -9.05
N GLU A 21 -2.28 12.77 -8.82
CA GLU A 21 -3.05 13.45 -7.77
C GLU A 21 -2.62 13.00 -6.36
N ILE A 22 -2.19 11.75 -6.23
CA ILE A 22 -1.64 11.23 -4.97
C ILE A 22 -0.27 11.85 -4.70
N ALA A 23 0.60 11.91 -5.70
CA ALA A 23 1.93 12.52 -5.61
C ALA A 23 1.83 13.99 -5.20
N ASP A 24 0.95 14.75 -5.85
CA ASP A 24 0.69 16.16 -5.54
C ASP A 24 0.16 16.34 -4.11
N ALA A 25 -0.81 15.53 -3.69
CA ALA A 25 -1.44 15.63 -2.37
C ALA A 25 -0.48 15.26 -1.22
N LEU A 26 0.43 14.31 -1.45
CA LEU A 26 1.36 13.80 -0.45
C LEU A 26 2.75 14.44 -0.55
N HIS A 27 2.97 15.33 -1.53
CA HIS A 27 4.24 16.00 -1.79
C HIS A 27 5.41 15.02 -1.96
N ILE A 28 5.17 13.93 -2.70
CA ILE A 28 6.16 12.90 -3.06
C ILE A 28 6.22 12.76 -4.59
N SER A 29 7.18 12.00 -5.11
CA SER A 29 7.25 11.75 -6.55
C SER A 29 6.25 10.68 -7.00
N ASP A 30 5.88 10.70 -8.29
CA ASP A 30 5.08 9.63 -8.89
C ASP A 30 5.73 8.24 -8.70
N GLU A 31 7.06 8.18 -8.78
CA GLU A 31 7.83 6.95 -8.57
C GLU A 31 7.69 6.45 -7.12
N ASP A 32 7.73 7.34 -6.14
CA ASP A 32 7.52 6.99 -4.73
C ASP A 32 6.10 6.47 -4.49
N VAL A 33 5.09 7.07 -5.13
CA VAL A 33 3.69 6.59 -5.06
C VAL A 33 3.60 5.16 -5.60
N GLU A 34 4.22 4.87 -6.74
CA GLU A 34 4.21 3.53 -7.34
C GLU A 34 4.94 2.49 -6.47
N LEU A 35 6.08 2.85 -5.89
CA LEU A 35 6.82 1.99 -4.98
C LEU A 35 6.00 1.66 -3.73
N VAL A 36 5.36 2.67 -3.13
CA VAL A 36 4.51 2.50 -1.95
C VAL A 36 3.25 1.70 -2.27
N ASP A 37 2.56 2.00 -3.37
CA ASP A 37 1.37 1.27 -3.81
C ASP A 37 1.70 -0.21 -4.06
N LYS A 38 2.83 -0.50 -4.73
CA LYS A 38 3.29 -1.88 -4.94
C LYS A 38 3.52 -2.60 -3.60
N ALA A 39 4.23 -1.97 -2.67
CA ALA A 39 4.47 -2.56 -1.35
C ALA A 39 3.14 -2.83 -0.61
N ASN A 40 2.21 -1.87 -0.64
CA ASN A 40 0.88 -2.02 -0.05
C ASN A 40 0.09 -3.19 -0.65
N GLN A 41 0.11 -3.34 -1.97
CA GLN A 41 -0.55 -4.46 -2.65
C GLN A 41 0.05 -5.81 -2.25
N GLU A 42 1.37 -5.90 -2.13
CA GLU A 42 2.06 -7.09 -1.63
C GLU A 42 1.65 -7.41 -0.18
N TYR A 43 1.57 -6.40 0.68
CA TYR A 43 1.09 -6.57 2.06
C TYR A 43 -0.35 -7.05 2.12
N VAL A 44 -1.26 -6.43 1.35
CA VAL A 44 -2.67 -6.83 1.29
C VAL A 44 -2.81 -8.26 0.77
N ALA A 45 -2.04 -8.65 -0.25
CA ALA A 45 -2.05 -10.02 -0.76
C ALA A 45 -1.59 -11.03 0.31
N LYS A 46 -0.54 -10.71 1.08
CA LYS A 46 -0.10 -11.57 2.20
C LYS A 46 -1.18 -11.68 3.29
N LEU A 47 -1.82 -10.56 3.65
CA LEU A 47 -2.92 -10.56 4.63
C LEU A 47 -4.11 -11.40 4.15
N GLU A 48 -4.44 -11.34 2.85
CA GLU A 48 -5.49 -12.16 2.27
C GLU A 48 -5.14 -13.66 2.30
N MET A 49 -3.88 -14.01 2.05
CA MET A 49 -3.40 -15.39 2.17
C MET A 49 -3.49 -15.91 3.62
N ILE A 50 -3.26 -15.05 4.61
CA ILE A 50 -3.50 -15.38 6.03
C ILE A 50 -4.99 -15.55 6.30
N ARG A 51 -5.84 -14.63 5.82
CA ARG A 51 -7.30 -14.70 5.98
C ARG A 51 -7.86 -16.01 5.42
N LEU A 52 -7.30 -16.50 4.31
CA LEU A 52 -7.66 -17.76 3.68
C LEU A 52 -7.05 -19.00 4.36
N GLY A 53 -6.30 -18.84 5.46
CA GLY A 53 -5.63 -19.92 6.17
C GLY A 53 -4.47 -20.56 5.40
N ARG A 54 -3.96 -19.88 4.36
CA ARG A 54 -2.86 -20.37 3.51
C ARG A 54 -1.48 -19.95 4.01
N LEU A 55 -1.43 -18.93 4.86
CA LEU A 55 -0.25 -18.49 5.58
C LEU A 55 -0.61 -18.30 7.06
N SER A 56 0.38 -18.44 7.93
CA SER A 56 0.24 -18.08 9.33
C SER A 56 0.75 -16.66 9.57
N LEU A 57 0.27 -16.00 10.64
CA LEU A 57 0.81 -14.71 11.06
C LEU A 57 2.31 -14.77 11.39
N SER A 58 2.80 -15.95 11.77
CA SER A 58 4.21 -16.24 12.01
C SER A 58 5.09 -16.13 10.75
N ASP A 59 4.49 -16.19 9.55
CA ASP A 59 5.19 -16.03 8.26
C ASP A 59 5.32 -14.55 7.84
N PHE A 60 4.79 -13.63 8.67
CA PHE A 60 4.81 -12.19 8.46
C PHE A 60 6.05 -11.60 9.17
N SER A 61 7.23 -11.80 8.58
CA SER A 61 8.50 -11.18 9.00
C SER A 61 8.97 -10.12 8.02
#